data_AF-A0A965HFU6-F1
#
_entry.id   AF-A0A965HFU6-F1
#
_cell.length_a   1.000
_cell.length_b   1.000
_cell.length_c   1.000
_cell.angle_alpha   90.00
_cell.angle_beta   90.00
_cell.angle_gamma   90.00
#
_symmetry.space_group_name_H-M   'P 1'
#
loop_
_entity.id
_entity.type
_entity.pdbx_description
1 polymer ?
#
loop_
_entity_poly.entity_id
_entity_poly.type
_entity_poly.pdbx_seq_one_letter_code
_entity_poly.pdbx_strand_id
1 'polypeptide(L)' 'MIVELAATLGADLVVLGGTRRGLLVNLLRGDTVREVSAHLPEEIKLVVVG' A
#
# COMPACT_ATOMS: atom_id res chain seq x y z
N MET A 1 -7.62 -4.25 -6.38
CA MET A 1 -8.14 -4.98 -5.21
C MET A 1 -7.96 -4.25 -3.87
N ILE A 2 -6.76 -3.94 -3.32
CA ILE A 2 -6.71 -3.23 -2.02
C ILE A 2 -7.07 -1.73 -2.11
N VAL A 3 -6.68 -1.07 -3.21
CA VAL A 3 -6.98 0.34 -3.49
C VAL A 3 -8.48 0.60 -3.61
N GLU A 4 -9.17 -0.21 -4.42
CA GLU A 4 -10.62 -0.08 -4.64
C GLU A 4 -11.42 -0.34 -3.36
N LEU A 5 -10.97 -1.29 -2.55
CA LEU A 5 -11.58 -1.58 -1.25
C LEU A 5 -11.42 -0.40 -0.30
N ALA A 6 -10.21 0.18 -0.21
CA ALA A 6 -9.95 1.34 0.62
C ALA A 6 -10.84 2.53 0.23
N ALA A 7 -10.98 2.79 -1.07
CA ALA A 7 -11.87 3.84 -1.57
C ALA A 7 -13.35 3.54 -1.27
N THR A 8 -13.80 2.31 -1.48
CA THR A 8 -15.19 1.89 -1.22
C THR A 8 -15.58 2.04 0.25
N LEU A 9 -14.64 1.75 1.15
CA LEU A 9 -14.84 1.83 2.59
C LEU A 9 -14.65 3.25 3.14
N GLY A 10 -14.23 4.22 2.32
CA GLY A 10 -13.88 5.56 2.78
C GLY A 10 -12.73 5.54 3.79
N ALA A 11 -11.74 4.68 3.58
CA ALA A 11 -10.62 4.52 4.50
C ALA A 11 -9.69 5.74 4.43
N ASP A 12 -9.27 6.28 5.58
CA ASP A 12 -8.30 7.38 5.66
C ASP A 12 -6.84 6.91 5.48
N LEU A 13 -6.57 5.61 5.70
CA LEU A 13 -5.23 5.05 5.78
C LEU A 13 -5.18 3.61 5.26
N VAL A 14 -4.17 3.32 4.43
CA VAL A 14 -3.77 1.96 4.03
C VAL A 14 -2.38 1.66 4.60
N VAL A 15 -2.24 0.54 5.30
CA VAL A 15 -0.96 0.06 5.84
C VAL A 15 -0.52 -1.18 5.07
N LEU A 16 0.67 -1.10 4.45
CA LEU A 16 1.32 -2.22 3.80
C LEU A 16 2.48 -2.71 4.66
N GLY A 17 2.50 -4.01 4.97
CA GLY A 17 3.63 -4.63 5.63
C GLY A 17 3.85 -6.07 5.20
N GLY A 18 5.05 -6.58 5.44
CA GLY A 18 5.44 -7.92 5.05
C GLY A 18 6.17 -8.64 6.17
N THR A 19 5.73 -9.85 6.52
CA THR A 19 6.40 -10.69 7.54
C THR A 19 7.53 -11.55 6.99
N ARG A 20 7.70 -11.60 5.66
CA ARG A 20 8.74 -12.37 4.97
C ARG A 20 9.76 -11.41 4.35
N ARG A 21 11.06 -11.68 4.56
CA ARG A 21 12.17 -10.86 4.02
C ARG A 21 12.02 -10.55 2.53
N GLY A 22 11.54 -11.49 1.72
CA GLY A 22 11.32 -11.28 0.29
C GLY A 22 10.23 -10.25 -0.04
N LEU A 23 9.17 -10.20 0.77
CA LEU A 23 8.05 -9.27 0.56
C LEU A 23 8.44 -7.85 1.01
N LEU A 24 9.24 -7.73 2.07
CA LEU A 24 9.87 -6.47 2.45
C LEU A 24 10.85 -5.97 1.42
N VAL A 25 11.71 -6.83 0.86
CA VAL A 25 12.63 -6.44 -0.21
C VAL A 25 11.86 -5.95 -1.45
N ASN A 26 10.75 -6.59 -1.81
CA ASN A 26 9.92 -6.13 -2.93
C ASN A 26 9.18 -4.81 -2.64
N LEU A 27 8.69 -4.62 -1.41
CA LEU A 27 8.11 -3.35 -0.96
C LEU A 27 9.16 -2.22 -0.98
N LEU A 28 10.37 -2.48 -0.46
CA LEU A 28 11.48 -1.52 -0.43
C LEU A 28 12.07 -1.24 -1.81
N ARG A 29 12.09 -2.22 -2.72
CA ARG A 29 12.45 -2.02 -4.14
C ARG A 29 11.41 -1.17 -4.88
N GLY A 30 10.23 -1.02 -4.29
CA GLY A 30 9.24 -0.03 -4.69
C GLY A 30 8.22 -0.52 -5.70
N ASP A 31 8.28 -1.76 -6.17
CA ASP A 31 7.38 -2.27 -7.22
C ASP A 31 5.93 -2.28 -6.72
N THR A 32 5.69 -2.85 -5.53
CA THR A 32 4.35 -2.90 -4.94
C THR A 32 3.91 -1.56 -4.36
N VAL A 33 4.83 -0.78 -3.78
CA VAL A 33 4.51 0.53 -3.22
C VAL A 33 4.14 1.52 -4.32
N ARG A 34 4.88 1.54 -5.44
CA ARG A 34 4.54 2.37 -6.60
C ARG A 34 3.17 2.02 -7.14
N GLU A 35 2.91 0.74 -7.37
CA GLU A 35 1.64 0.27 -7.93
C GLU A 35 0.46 0.70 -7.06
N VAL A 36 0.56 0.53 -5.73
CA VAL A 36 -0.50 0.96 -4.81
C VAL A 36 -0.61 2.48 -4.77
N SER A 37 0.51 3.20 -4.64
CA SER A 37 0.51 4.66 -4.58
C SER A 37 -0.02 5.34 -5.85
N ALA A 38 0.17 4.73 -7.03
CA ALA A 38 -0.25 5.28 -8.31
C ALA A 38 -1.78 5.25 -8.48
N HIS A 39 -2.46 4.35 -7.78
CA HIS A 39 -3.90 4.16 -7.91
C HIS A 39 -4.68 4.61 -6.66
N LEU A 40 -3.98 4.85 -5.55
CA LEU A 40 -4.61 5.30 -4.31
C LEU A 40 -5.05 6.78 -4.45
N PRO A 41 -6.30 7.12 -4.08
CA PRO A 41 -6.74 8.51 -4.02
C PRO A 41 -5.83 9.35 -3.11
N GLU A 42 -5.61 10.61 -3.46
CA GLU A 42 -4.67 11.52 -2.80
C GLU A 42 -5.03 11.80 -1.32
N GLU A 43 -6.31 11.66 -0.99
CA GLU A 43 -6.87 11.79 0.36
C GLU A 43 -6.56 10.59 1.27
N ILE A 44 -6.24 9.41 0.71
CA ILE A 44 -5.95 8.21 1.47
C ILE A 44 -4.44 8.07 1.64
N LYS A 45 -3.97 8.02 2.90
CA LYS A 45 -2.54 7.89 3.20
C LYS A 45 -2.07 6.46 3.02
N LEU A 46 -0.87 6.28 2.47
CA LEU A 46 -0.18 4.98 2.40
C LEU A 46 0.97 4.95 3.40
N VAL A 47 0.99 3.96 4.29
CA VAL A 47 2.08 3.72 5.24
C VAL A 47 2.69 2.34 4.99
N VAL A 48 4.02 2.27 4.91
CA VAL A 48 4.77 1.03 4.74
C VAL A 48 5.48 0.69 6.05
N VAL A 49 5.23 -0.51 6.59
CA VAL A 49 5.81 -1.00 7.85
C VAL A 49 6.54 -2.32 7.58
N GLY A 50 7.70 -2.51 8.20
CA GLY A 50 8.50 -3.72 8.05
C GLY A 50 9.26 -4.15 9.28
#